data_AF-A0A956M1N3-F1
#
_entry.id   AF-A0A956M1N3-F1
#
_cell.length_a   1.000
_cell.length_b   1.000
_cell.length_c   1.000
_cell.angle_alpha   90.00
_cell.angle_beta   90.00
_cell.angle_gamma   90.00
#
_symmetry.space_group_name_H-M   'P 1'
#
loop_
_entity.id
_entity.type
_entity.pdbx_description
1 polymer ?
#
loop_
_entity_poly.entity_id
_entity_poly.type
_entity_poly.pdbx_seq_one_letter_code
_entity_poly.pdbx_strand_id
1 'polypeptide(L)' 'METGPDREPNDRRVLVAMSGGVDSSVAAALLQEQGWDVAGVTFKLFCYGE' A
#
# COMPACT_ATOMS: atom_id res chain seq x y z
N MET A 1 -16.61 9.60 -6.63
CA MET A 1 -16.80 8.41 -5.78
C MET A 1 -16.84 8.92 -4.35
N GLU A 2 -18.04 8.99 -3.79
CA GLU A 2 -18.37 9.78 -2.60
C GLU A 2 -17.74 9.18 -1.33
N THR A 3 -17.02 9.99 -0.56
CA THR A 3 -16.45 9.62 0.74
C THR A 3 -17.37 10.12 1.85
N GLY A 4 -17.83 9.21 2.72
CA GLY A 4 -18.72 9.50 3.84
C GLY A 4 -18.13 10.39 4.96
N PRO A 5 -18.95 10.79 5.95
CA PRO A 5 -18.84 12.11 6.60
C PRO A 5 -17.86 12.25 7.80
N ASP A 6 -16.89 11.36 8.02
CA ASP A 6 -16.10 11.36 9.27
C ASP A 6 -14.58 11.10 9.12
N ARG A 7 -13.83 11.82 8.27
CA ARG A 7 -12.37 11.60 8.13
C ARG A 7 -11.48 12.76 8.58
N GLU A 8 -10.76 12.53 9.69
CA GLU A 8 -9.46 13.11 10.11
C GLU A 8 -8.78 12.05 11.03
N PRO A 9 -7.45 11.82 11.10
CA PRO A 9 -6.31 12.68 10.73
C PRO A 9 -5.27 12.01 9.78
N ASN A 10 -5.66 11.03 8.96
CA ASN A 10 -4.69 10.32 8.10
C ASN A 10 -5.26 10.06 6.70
N ASP A 11 -5.72 11.13 6.06
CA ASP A 11 -6.32 11.12 4.71
C ASP A 11 -5.30 10.74 3.61
N ARG A 12 -4.03 10.54 3.99
CA ARG A 12 -2.92 10.12 3.13
C ARG A 12 -2.36 8.74 3.48
N ARG A 13 -3.16 7.84 4.04
CA ARG A 13 -2.74 6.44 4.25
C ARG A 13 -3.01 5.59 3.02
N VAL A 14 -2.02 4.84 2.56
CA VAL A 14 -2.10 3.97 1.38
C VAL A 14 -1.54 2.58 1.67
N LEU A 15 -2.22 1.56 1.16
CA LEU A 15 -1.75 0.18 1.15
C LEU A 15 -1.11 -0.11 -0.21
N VAL A 16 0.15 -0.54 -0.22
CA VAL A 16 0.87 -0.92 -1.44
C VAL A 16 1.01 -2.43 -1.49
N ALA A 17 0.54 -3.05 -2.57
CA ALA A 17 0.76 -4.46 -2.83
C ALA A 17 2.25 -4.70 -3.17
N MET A 18 2.97 -5.30 -2.25
CA MET A 18 4.39 -5.62 -2.33
C MET A 18 4.55 -7.01 -2.92
N SER A 19 4.81 -7.09 -4.22
CA SER A 19 5.03 -8.36 -4.93
C SER A 19 6.41 -8.98 -4.64
N GLY A 20 7.33 -8.18 -4.08
CA GLY A 20 8.75 -8.50 -3.95
C GLY A 20 9.59 -8.04 -5.14
N GLY A 21 8.97 -7.49 -6.20
CA GLY A 21 9.66 -6.89 -7.34
C GLY A 21 10.01 -5.41 -7.15
N VAL A 22 10.96 -4.92 -7.95
CA VAL A 22 11.48 -3.54 -7.87
C VAL A 22 10.41 -2.47 -8.12
N ASP A 23 9.45 -2.71 -9.00
CA ASP A 23 8.41 -1.74 -9.33
C ASP A 23 7.56 -1.39 -8.11
N SER A 24 7.15 -2.40 -7.34
CA SER A 24 6.38 -2.20 -6.11
C SER A 24 7.18 -1.47 -5.03
N SER A 25 8.50 -1.74 -4.96
CA SER A 25 9.41 -1.06 -4.04
C SER A 25 9.58 0.42 -4.40
N VAL A 26 9.75 0.75 -5.69
CA VAL A 26 9.88 2.13 -6.15
C VAL A 26 8.56 2.89 -5.97
N ALA A 27 7.42 2.26 -6.26
CA ALA A 27 6.11 2.86 -6.01
C ALA A 27 5.90 3.22 -4.53
N ALA A 28 6.26 2.32 -3.61
CA ALA A 28 6.18 2.57 -2.17
C ALA A 28 7.12 3.72 -1.74
N ALA A 29 8.34 3.76 -2.27
CA ALA A 29 9.31 4.81 -1.97
C ALA A 29 8.81 6.19 -2.43
N LEU A 30 8.31 6.31 -3.66
CA LEU A 30 7.79 7.56 -4.20
C LEU A 30 6.57 8.08 -3.41
N LEU A 31 5.69 7.18 -2.95
CA LEU A 31 4.55 7.56 -2.10
C LEU A 31 5.02 8.04 -0.73
N GLN A 32 6.04 7.40 -0.14
CA GLN A 32 6.62 7.84 1.11
C GLN A 32 7.30 9.22 0.97
N GLU A 33 8.05 9.47 -0.11
CA GLU A 33 8.67 10.78 -0.41
C GLU A 33 7.63 11.89 -0.59
N GLN A 34 6.44 11.56 -1.11
CA GLN A 34 5.30 12.48 -1.24
C GLN A 34 4.55 12.73 0.08
N GLY A 35 4.98 12.11 1.18
CA GLY A 35 4.40 12.28 2.51
C GLY A 35 3.15 11.44 2.76
N TRP A 36 2.99 10.31 2.06
CA TRP A 36 1.95 9.33 2.38
C TRP A 36 2.38 8.42 3.53
N ASP A 37 1.41 8.01 4.33
CA ASP A 37 1.58 6.92 5.30
C ASP A 37 1.41 5.59 4.56
N VAL A 38 2.53 4.97 4.21
CA VAL A 38 2.59 3.79 3.34
C VAL A 38 2.67 2.51 4.19
N ALA A 39 1.72 1.59 3.98
CA ALA A 39 1.77 0.24 4.51
C ALA A 39 1.92 -0.78 3.37
N GLY A 40 3.00 -1.56 3.39
CA GLY A 40 3.23 -2.64 2.42
C GLY A 40 2.49 -3.92 2.78
N VAL A 41 1.87 -4.58 1.80
CA VAL A 41 1.23 -5.89 1.96
C VAL A 41 1.68 -6.88 0.90
N THR A 42 2.14 -8.05 1.31
CA THR A 42 2.46 -9.16 0.41
C THR A 42 1.39 -10.24 0.53
N PHE A 43 0.78 -10.60 -0.59
CA PHE A 43 -0.21 -11.67 -0.62
C PHE A 43 0.46 -13.01 -0.90
N LYS A 44 0.27 -13.99 -0.02
CA LYS A 44 0.54 -15.40 -0.32
C LYS A 44 -0.72 -16.00 -0.93
N LEU A 45 -0.83 -15.95 -2.26
CA LEU A 45 -2.01 -16.43 -2.99
C LEU A 45 -1.97 -17.92 -3.31
N PHE A 46 -0.79 -18.52 -3.24
CA PHE A 46 -0.58 -19.94 -3.52
C PHE A 46 0.07 -20.62 -2.32
N CYS A 47 -0.48 -21.77 -1.95
CA CYS A 47 0.17 -22.74 -1.08
C CYS A 47 0.56 -23.93 -1.96
N TYR A 48 1.82 -23.97 -2.39
CA TYR A 48 2.42 -25.18 -2.95
C TYR A 48 2.84 -26.07 -1.77
N GLY A 49 1.84 -26.63 -1.07
CA GLY A 49 2.02 -27.80 -0.23
C GLY A 49 1.88 -29.05 -1.11
N GLU A 50 2.61 -30.10 -0.76
CA GLU A 50 2.86 -31.34 -1.54
C GLU A 50 1.69 -31.86 -2.40
#